data_AF-Q2FR09-F1
#
_entry.id   AF-Q2FR09-F1
#
_cell.length_a   1.000
_cell.length_b   1.000
_cell.length_c   1.000
_cell.angle_alpha   90.00
_cell.angle_beta   90.00
_cell.angle_gamma   90.00
#
_symmetry.space_group_name_H-M   'P 1'
#
loop_
_entity.id
_entity.type
_entity.pdbx_description
1 polymer ?
#
loop_
_entity_poly.entity_id
_entity_poly.type
_entity_poly.pdbx_seq_one_letter_code
_entity_poly.pdbx_strand_id
1 'polypeptide(L)'
;MLFDSLDNDEQEYAEQILLDFTGFVLYYQNCVPEDWSPSVIEHCLVKDFPRRKPVDISSIQKATRDWFMATSKMTDAFCNERLDEDYAGLCRHVAGKLARKRDNKITRGKREIWAAGIIYAVGQMNFLFDKSFEPYQSADDICQYFGTSKRTTSQKAKLIRDLIGMDDYWDPEYSTSYMRNKNPFEKFCMTKNGFII
;
A
#
# COMPACT_ATOMS: atom_id res chain seq x y z
N MET A 1 3.07 13.82 -33.69
CA MET A 1 3.19 12.97 -32.47
C MET A 1 3.84 13.80 -31.38
N LEU A 2 4.00 13.25 -30.15
CA LEU A 2 4.38 14.00 -28.94
C LEU A 2 5.75 14.72 -29.02
N PHE A 3 6.61 14.37 -29.99
CA PHE A 3 8.00 14.83 -30.10
C PHE A 3 8.40 15.40 -31.47
N ASP A 4 7.45 15.64 -32.40
CA ASP A 4 7.78 16.05 -33.77
C ASP A 4 8.49 17.42 -33.86
N SER A 5 8.45 18.21 -32.78
CA SER A 5 9.11 19.52 -32.68
C SER A 5 10.56 19.45 -32.20
N LEU A 6 11.04 18.27 -31.78
CA LEU A 6 12.41 18.05 -31.30
C LEU A 6 13.33 17.68 -32.47
N ASP A 7 14.62 17.97 -32.32
CA ASP A 7 15.62 17.48 -33.28
C ASP A 7 15.86 15.96 -33.13
N ASN A 8 16.59 15.36 -34.08
CA ASN A 8 16.74 13.90 -34.12
C ASN A 8 17.45 13.33 -32.88
N ASP A 9 18.43 14.05 -32.33
CA ASP A 9 19.17 13.60 -31.15
C ASP A 9 18.27 13.72 -29.91
N GLU A 10 17.52 14.82 -29.80
CA GLU A 10 16.52 15.04 -28.75
C GLU A 10 15.39 14.00 -28.79
N GLN A 11 14.95 13.57 -29.98
CA GLN A 11 13.98 12.48 -30.14
C GLN A 11 14.54 11.15 -29.64
N GLU A 12 15.79 10.81 -29.99
CA GLU A 12 16.45 9.59 -29.50
C GLU A 12 16.56 9.57 -27.97
N TYR A 13 16.96 10.70 -27.36
CA TYR A 13 16.98 10.82 -25.90
C TYR A 13 15.59 10.71 -25.29
N ALA A 14 14.57 11.32 -25.89
CA ALA A 14 13.19 11.25 -25.40
C ALA A 14 12.64 9.81 -25.45
N GLU A 15 12.92 9.07 -26.52
CA GLU A 15 12.55 7.66 -26.66
C GLU A 15 13.26 6.79 -25.62
N GLN A 16 14.57 6.99 -25.42
CA GLN A 16 15.33 6.25 -24.42
C GLN A 16 14.82 6.51 -22.99
N ILE A 17 14.52 7.78 -22.67
CA ILE A 17 13.92 8.16 -21.39
C ILE A 17 12.58 7.44 -21.20
N LEU A 18 11.72 7.42 -22.22
CA LEU A 18 10.43 6.72 -22.13
C LEU A 18 10.59 5.21 -21.97
N LEU A 19 11.55 4.58 -22.66
CA LEU A 19 11.84 3.15 -22.51
C LEU A 19 12.34 2.83 -21.10
N ASP A 20 13.26 3.63 -20.55
CA ASP A 20 13.78 3.45 -19.20
C ASP A 20 12.70 3.66 -18.14
N PHE A 21 11.86 4.69 -18.30
CA PHE A 21 10.70 4.92 -17.42
C PHE A 21 9.67 3.80 -17.52
N THR A 22 9.38 3.30 -18.72
CA THR A 22 8.45 2.18 -18.94
C THR A 22 8.97 0.92 -18.26
N GLY A 23 10.25 0.59 -18.46
CA GLY A 23 10.90 -0.53 -17.78
C GLY A 23 10.87 -0.39 -16.26
N PHE A 24 11.08 0.82 -15.74
CA PHE A 24 10.97 1.12 -14.31
C PHE A 24 9.54 0.93 -13.79
N VAL A 25 8.51 1.42 -14.50
CA VAL A 25 7.10 1.25 -14.10
C VAL A 25 6.73 -0.23 -14.07
N LEU A 26 7.10 -1.00 -15.10
CA LEU A 26 6.81 -2.43 -15.19
C LEU A 26 7.48 -3.22 -14.05
N TYR A 27 8.75 -2.91 -13.74
CA TYR A 27 9.45 -3.47 -12.59
C TYR A 27 8.71 -3.19 -11.28
N TYR A 28 8.27 -1.95 -11.06
CA TYR A 28 7.56 -1.56 -9.85
C TYR A 28 6.14 -2.14 -9.73
N GLN A 29 5.56 -2.64 -10.82
CA GLN A 29 4.27 -3.33 -10.80
C GLN A 29 4.41 -4.86 -10.76
N ASN A 30 5.64 -5.39 -10.56
CA ASN A 30 5.93 -6.82 -10.68
C ASN A 30 5.46 -7.41 -12.03
N CYS A 31 5.40 -6.60 -13.08
CA CYS A 31 5.05 -7.04 -14.42
C CYS A 31 6.30 -7.59 -15.09
N VAL A 32 6.50 -8.90 -14.97
CA VAL A 32 7.65 -9.59 -15.57
C VAL A 32 7.45 -9.75 -17.08
N PRO A 33 8.52 -9.82 -17.89
CA PRO A 33 8.43 -9.89 -19.36
C PRO A 33 7.47 -10.95 -19.90
N GLU A 34 7.28 -12.05 -19.16
CA GLU A 34 6.39 -13.15 -19.51
C GLU A 34 4.90 -12.77 -19.44
N ASP A 35 4.53 -11.75 -18.65
CA ASP A 35 3.17 -11.26 -18.48
C ASP A 35 2.85 -10.05 -19.40
N TRP A 36 3.81 -9.63 -20.23
CA TRP A 36 3.68 -8.43 -21.06
C TRP A 36 2.66 -8.63 -22.17
N SER A 37 1.65 -7.78 -22.20
CA SER A 37 0.72 -7.61 -23.32
C SER A 37 0.33 -6.14 -23.46
N PRO A 38 -0.12 -5.67 -24.63
CA PRO A 38 -0.52 -4.27 -24.81
C PRO A 38 -1.52 -3.79 -23.76
N SER A 39 -2.50 -4.61 -23.40
CA SER A 39 -3.50 -4.29 -22.36
C SER A 39 -2.92 -4.25 -20.95
N VAL A 40 -1.99 -5.14 -20.62
CA VAL A 40 -1.29 -5.14 -19.32
C VAL A 40 -0.39 -3.92 -19.21
N ILE A 41 0.37 -3.60 -20.25
CA ILE A 41 1.28 -2.46 -20.28
C ILE A 41 0.50 -1.15 -20.21
N GLU A 42 -0.59 -1.01 -20.99
CA GLU A 42 -1.46 0.17 -20.92
C GLU A 42 -2.05 0.34 -19.52
N HIS A 43 -2.58 -0.73 -18.94
CA HIS A 43 -3.06 -0.70 -17.55
C HIS A 43 -1.97 -0.33 -16.55
N CYS A 44 -0.75 -0.82 -16.73
CA CYS A 44 0.38 -0.49 -15.89
C CYS A 44 0.79 0.99 -16.01
N LEU A 45 0.82 1.53 -17.22
CA LEU A 45 1.24 2.90 -17.49
C LEU A 45 0.16 3.94 -17.15
N VAL A 46 -1.12 3.55 -17.14
CA VAL A 46 -2.25 4.42 -16.78
C VAL A 46 -2.46 4.50 -15.26
N LYS A 47 -1.96 3.53 -14.49
CA LYS A 47 -1.96 3.60 -13.02
C LYS A 47 -0.96 4.65 -12.54
N ASP A 48 -1.33 5.37 -11.48
CA ASP A 48 -0.41 6.24 -10.73
C ASP A 48 0.92 5.50 -10.48
N PHE A 49 2.03 6.18 -10.76
CA PHE A 49 3.39 5.63 -10.60
C PHE A 49 3.50 4.90 -9.26
N PRO A 50 3.96 3.64 -9.21
CA PRO A 50 3.97 2.90 -7.95
C PRO A 50 4.94 3.58 -6.99
N ARG A 51 4.39 4.12 -5.91
CA ARG A 51 5.14 5.03 -5.02
C ARG A 51 6.00 4.28 -4.00
N ARG A 52 5.98 2.95 -4.03
CA ARG A 52 6.67 2.03 -3.11
C ARG A 52 7.26 0.86 -3.87
N LYS A 53 8.48 0.45 -3.49
CA LYS A 53 9.11 -0.74 -4.06
C LYS A 53 8.28 -1.99 -3.74
N PRO A 54 8.10 -2.91 -4.70
CA PRO A 54 7.47 -4.19 -4.42
C PRO A 54 8.16 -4.92 -3.27
N VAL A 55 7.36 -5.71 -2.54
CA VAL A 55 7.93 -6.62 -1.55
C VAL A 55 8.66 -7.73 -2.29
N ASP A 56 9.97 -7.85 -2.08
CA ASP A 56 10.77 -8.96 -2.58
C ASP A 56 10.32 -10.27 -1.91
N ILE A 57 9.63 -11.12 -2.68
CA ILE A 57 9.08 -12.41 -2.22
C ILE A 57 10.20 -13.37 -1.82
N SER A 58 11.40 -13.26 -2.41
CA SER A 58 12.53 -14.12 -2.06
C SER A 58 13.00 -13.88 -0.62
N SER A 59 12.86 -12.65 -0.12
CA SER A 59 13.13 -12.25 1.27
C SER A 59 12.12 -12.81 2.29
N ILE A 60 10.98 -13.33 1.84
CA ILE A 60 9.95 -13.93 2.70
C ILE A 60 10.27 -15.41 2.96
N GLN A 61 10.16 -15.81 4.23
CA GLN A 61 10.37 -17.19 4.65
C GLN A 61 9.39 -18.13 3.94
N LYS A 62 9.88 -19.29 3.45
CA LYS A 62 9.05 -20.24 2.68
C LYS A 62 7.75 -20.63 3.42
N ALA A 63 7.80 -20.78 4.74
CA ALA A 63 6.66 -21.15 5.57
C ALA A 63 5.54 -20.09 5.63
N THR A 64 5.83 -18.82 5.29
CA THR A 64 4.89 -17.69 5.39
C THR A 64 4.52 -17.11 4.02
N ARG A 65 5.10 -17.60 2.91
CA ARG A 65 4.80 -17.14 1.55
C ARG A 65 3.33 -17.33 1.19
N ASP A 66 2.76 -18.49 1.45
CA ASP A 66 1.35 -18.76 1.13
C ASP A 66 0.41 -17.86 1.91
N TRP A 67 0.76 -17.54 3.17
CA TRP A 67 0.01 -16.59 3.98
C TRP A 67 0.10 -15.18 3.38
N PHE A 68 1.31 -14.73 3.02
CA PHE A 68 1.52 -13.43 2.39
C PHE A 68 0.73 -13.31 1.09
N MET A 69 0.87 -14.25 0.17
CA MET A 69 0.18 -14.25 -1.13
C MET A 69 -1.34 -14.22 -0.96
N ALA A 70 -1.89 -15.05 -0.07
CA ALA A 70 -3.32 -15.11 0.15
C ALA A 70 -3.85 -13.82 0.80
N THR A 71 -3.20 -13.32 1.84
CA THR A 71 -3.63 -12.10 2.53
C THR A 71 -3.48 -10.87 1.65
N SER A 72 -2.38 -10.73 0.90
CA SER A 72 -2.20 -9.66 -0.08
C SER A 72 -3.26 -9.70 -1.17
N LYS A 73 -3.60 -10.87 -1.70
CA LYS A 73 -4.70 -10.99 -2.67
C LYS A 73 -6.04 -10.51 -2.11
N MET A 74 -6.33 -10.81 -0.84
CA MET A 74 -7.57 -10.37 -0.18
C MET A 74 -7.59 -8.85 0.05
N THR A 75 -6.47 -8.26 0.49
CA THR A 75 -6.39 -6.80 0.66
C THR A 75 -6.40 -6.07 -0.67
N ASP A 76 -5.74 -6.59 -1.70
CA ASP A 76 -5.71 -6.00 -3.03
C ASP A 76 -7.11 -5.99 -3.65
N ALA A 77 -7.90 -7.06 -3.47
CA ALA A 77 -9.29 -7.10 -3.91
C ALA A 77 -10.14 -6.00 -3.25
N PHE A 78 -10.02 -5.81 -1.94
CA PHE A 78 -10.70 -4.71 -1.24
C PHE A 78 -10.25 -3.35 -1.75
N CYS A 79 -8.93 -3.11 -1.84
CA CYS A 79 -8.40 -1.83 -2.26
C CYS A 79 -8.81 -1.49 -3.70
N ASN A 80 -8.76 -2.45 -4.62
CA ASN A 80 -9.17 -2.23 -6.01
C ASN A 80 -10.68 -1.95 -6.15
N GLU A 81 -11.52 -2.49 -5.25
CA GLU A 81 -12.96 -2.26 -5.27
C GLU A 81 -13.38 -0.97 -4.55
N ARG A 82 -12.69 -0.61 -3.46
CA ARG A 82 -13.18 0.39 -2.50
C ARG A 82 -12.22 1.56 -2.25
N LEU A 83 -10.95 1.42 -2.59
CA LEU A 83 -9.88 2.38 -2.32
C LEU A 83 -9.07 2.64 -3.61
N ASP A 84 -7.74 2.57 -3.52
CA ASP A 84 -6.81 2.79 -4.62
C ASP A 84 -5.53 1.92 -4.48
N GLU A 85 -4.64 2.06 -5.47
CA GLU A 85 -3.37 1.33 -5.54
C GLU A 85 -2.36 1.73 -4.44
N ASP A 86 -2.40 2.95 -3.91
CA ASP A 86 -1.49 3.39 -2.83
C ASP A 86 -1.83 2.62 -1.54
N TYR A 87 -3.13 2.45 -1.25
CA TYR A 87 -3.60 1.57 -0.16
C TYR A 87 -3.25 0.09 -0.40
N ALA A 88 -3.39 -0.42 -1.63
CA ALA A 88 -2.99 -1.80 -1.95
C ALA A 88 -1.49 -2.03 -1.69
N GLY A 89 -0.63 -1.12 -2.18
CA GLY A 89 0.80 -1.15 -1.94
C GLY A 89 1.17 -1.10 -0.46
N LEU A 90 0.49 -0.25 0.32
CA LEU A 90 0.63 -0.20 1.78
C LEU A 90 0.27 -1.52 2.46
N CYS A 91 -0.82 -2.14 2.05
CA CYS A 91 -1.26 -3.42 2.61
C CYS A 91 -0.27 -4.54 2.31
N ARG A 92 0.26 -4.61 1.07
CA ARG A 92 1.33 -5.54 0.72
C ARG A 92 2.59 -5.29 1.53
N HIS A 93 2.97 -4.03 1.75
CA HIS A 93 4.13 -3.68 2.58
C HIS A 93 3.97 -4.17 4.03
N VAL A 94 2.81 -3.92 4.65
CA VAL A 94 2.47 -4.40 6.00
C VAL A 94 2.48 -5.93 6.05
N ALA A 95 1.80 -6.60 5.11
CA ALA A 95 1.78 -8.06 5.01
C ALA A 95 3.19 -8.64 4.86
N GLY A 96 4.05 -8.02 4.05
CA GLY A 96 5.44 -8.42 3.87
C GLY A 96 6.27 -8.29 5.14
N LYS A 97 6.14 -7.17 5.88
CA LYS A 97 6.79 -6.99 7.17
C LYS A 97 6.35 -8.06 8.18
N LEU A 98 5.06 -8.36 8.24
CA LEU A 98 4.52 -9.43 9.09
C LEU A 98 5.07 -10.80 8.68
N ALA A 99 5.08 -11.13 7.38
CA ALA A 99 5.55 -12.42 6.86
C ALA A 99 7.04 -12.68 7.10
N ARG A 100 7.86 -11.63 7.25
CA ARG A 100 9.29 -11.75 7.57
C ARG A 100 9.56 -11.95 9.07
N LYS A 101 8.61 -11.69 9.95
CA LYS A 101 8.77 -11.90 11.40
C LYS A 101 8.97 -13.39 11.68
N ARG A 102 9.92 -13.70 12.57
CA ARG A 102 10.28 -15.09 12.93
C ARG A 102 9.28 -15.74 13.90
N ASP A 103 8.47 -14.95 14.59
CA ASP A 103 7.42 -15.48 15.45
C ASP A 103 6.20 -15.89 14.61
N ASN A 104 5.83 -17.16 14.68
CA ASN A 104 4.72 -17.80 13.96
C ASN A 104 3.32 -17.29 14.38
N LYS A 105 3.21 -16.06 14.86
CA LYS A 105 1.93 -15.47 15.28
C LYS A 105 0.96 -15.29 14.12
N ILE A 106 1.48 -15.04 12.91
CA ILE A 106 0.67 -14.78 11.72
C ILE A 106 -0.03 -16.04 11.18
N THR A 107 0.52 -17.24 11.44
CA THR A 107 -0.10 -18.50 11.00
C THR A 107 -1.29 -18.90 11.86
N ARG A 108 -1.54 -18.17 12.97
CA ARG A 108 -2.68 -18.38 13.85
C ARG A 108 -3.82 -17.42 13.50
N GLY A 109 -5.04 -17.95 13.47
CA GLY A 109 -6.26 -17.20 13.17
C GLY A 109 -6.61 -17.17 11.68
N LYS A 110 -7.84 -16.72 11.40
CA LYS A 110 -8.41 -16.64 10.05
C LYS A 110 -7.72 -15.56 9.21
N ARG A 111 -7.48 -15.83 7.93
CA ARG A 111 -6.80 -14.88 7.01
C ARG A 111 -7.63 -13.63 6.78
N GLU A 112 -8.95 -13.76 6.79
CA GLU A 112 -9.95 -12.69 6.72
C GLU A 112 -9.74 -11.67 7.85
N ILE A 113 -9.48 -12.15 9.07
CA ILE A 113 -9.23 -11.29 10.24
C ILE A 113 -7.91 -10.53 10.05
N TRP A 114 -6.87 -11.19 9.52
CA TRP A 114 -5.59 -10.53 9.23
C TRP A 114 -5.74 -9.49 8.12
N ALA A 115 -6.42 -9.82 7.01
CA ALA A 115 -6.66 -8.89 5.91
C ALA A 115 -7.45 -7.65 6.39
N ALA A 116 -8.57 -7.86 7.10
CA ALA A 116 -9.35 -6.78 7.69
C ALA A 116 -8.51 -5.93 8.66
N GLY A 117 -7.70 -6.56 9.50
CA GLY A 117 -6.82 -5.88 10.44
C GLY A 117 -5.73 -5.04 9.76
N ILE A 118 -5.19 -5.51 8.62
CA ILE A 118 -4.20 -4.76 7.83
C ILE A 118 -4.84 -3.52 7.21
N ILE A 119 -5.98 -3.67 6.52
CA ILE A 119 -6.72 -2.54 5.94
C ILE A 119 -7.06 -1.53 7.03
N TYR A 120 -7.54 -2.01 8.17
CA TYR A 120 -7.89 -1.15 9.29
C TYR A 120 -6.67 -0.39 9.83
N ALA A 121 -5.54 -1.07 10.06
CA ALA A 121 -4.33 -0.43 10.58
C ALA A 121 -3.79 0.64 9.61
N VAL A 122 -3.75 0.33 8.31
CA VAL A 122 -3.40 1.30 7.26
C VAL A 122 -4.41 2.45 7.22
N GLY A 123 -5.71 2.16 7.34
CA GLY A 123 -6.77 3.16 7.37
C GLY A 123 -6.65 4.15 8.53
N GLN A 124 -6.22 3.70 9.72
CA GLN A 124 -5.96 4.58 10.86
C GLN A 124 -4.87 5.62 10.55
N MET A 125 -3.79 5.21 9.88
CA MET A 125 -2.68 6.11 9.51
C MET A 125 -3.05 7.13 8.42
N ASN A 126 -4.19 6.92 7.76
CA ASN A 126 -4.57 7.64 6.55
C ASN A 126 -5.96 8.27 6.62
N PHE A 127 -6.51 8.42 7.84
CA PHE A 127 -7.80 9.07 8.09
C PHE A 127 -8.96 8.47 7.29
N LEU A 128 -8.86 7.18 6.94
CA LEU A 128 -9.83 6.49 6.09
C LEU A 128 -11.26 6.48 6.67
N PHE A 129 -11.36 6.56 8.00
CA PHE A 129 -12.62 6.56 8.74
C PHE A 129 -13.24 7.95 8.92
N ASP A 130 -12.59 9.00 8.43
CA ASP A 130 -13.09 10.37 8.51
C ASP A 130 -13.75 10.75 7.17
N LYS A 131 -15.03 11.10 7.23
CA LYS A 131 -15.84 11.45 6.05
C LYS A 131 -15.35 12.72 5.34
N SER A 132 -14.47 13.50 5.94
CA SER A 132 -13.86 14.66 5.26
C SER A 132 -12.67 14.30 4.36
N PHE A 133 -12.26 13.03 4.34
CA PHE A 133 -11.14 12.53 3.53
C PHE A 133 -11.65 11.54 2.48
N GLU A 134 -10.99 11.54 1.32
CA GLU A 134 -11.23 10.56 0.27
C GLU A 134 -9.92 9.78 -0.03
N PRO A 135 -9.99 8.47 -0.30
CA PRO A 135 -11.20 7.64 -0.23
C PRO A 135 -11.70 7.46 1.22
N TYR A 136 -13.01 7.49 1.45
CA TYR A 136 -13.64 7.17 2.74
C TYR A 136 -14.14 5.72 2.79
N GLN A 137 -13.86 5.01 3.88
CA GLN A 137 -14.48 3.73 4.22
C GLN A 137 -14.71 3.65 5.72
N SER A 138 -15.90 3.20 6.15
CA SER A 138 -16.12 2.99 7.58
C SER A 138 -15.47 1.69 8.06
N ALA A 139 -15.22 1.61 9.37
CA ALA A 139 -14.81 0.36 10.02
C ALA A 139 -15.81 -0.79 9.76
N ASP A 140 -17.09 -0.45 9.57
CA ASP A 140 -18.19 -1.40 9.39
C ASP A 140 -18.15 -1.99 8.00
N ASP A 141 -17.89 -1.16 6.99
CA ASP A 141 -17.75 -1.59 5.60
C ASP A 141 -16.61 -2.59 5.44
N ILE A 142 -15.45 -2.31 6.07
CA ILE A 142 -14.32 -3.24 6.11
C ILE A 142 -14.73 -4.55 6.80
N CYS A 143 -15.38 -4.46 7.97
CA CYS A 143 -15.77 -5.65 8.72
C CYS A 143 -16.77 -6.50 7.94
N GLN A 144 -17.75 -5.88 7.30
CA GLN A 144 -18.75 -6.54 6.46
C GLN A 144 -18.10 -7.22 5.27
N TYR A 145 -17.19 -6.56 4.57
CA TYR A 145 -16.49 -7.10 3.41
C TYR A 145 -15.76 -8.42 3.74
N PHE A 146 -15.04 -8.44 4.86
CA PHE A 146 -14.28 -9.63 5.28
C PHE A 146 -15.07 -10.61 6.15
N GLY A 147 -16.34 -10.33 6.47
CA GLY A 147 -17.13 -11.17 7.37
C GLY A 147 -16.56 -11.26 8.78
N THR A 148 -16.06 -10.15 9.32
CA THR A 148 -15.41 -10.05 10.63
C THR A 148 -16.17 -9.15 11.61
N SER A 149 -15.86 -9.24 12.91
CA SER A 149 -16.44 -8.33 13.91
C SER A 149 -15.53 -7.12 14.15
N LYS A 150 -16.12 -5.94 14.43
CA LYS A 150 -15.35 -4.72 14.73
C LYS A 150 -14.32 -4.92 15.84
N ARG A 151 -14.72 -5.59 16.93
CA ARG A 151 -13.84 -5.85 18.08
C ARG A 151 -12.64 -6.70 17.68
N THR A 152 -12.88 -7.78 16.93
CA THR A 152 -11.81 -8.67 16.47
C THR A 152 -10.87 -7.94 15.52
N THR A 153 -11.42 -7.17 14.58
CA THR A 153 -10.65 -6.44 13.58
C THR A 153 -9.83 -5.32 14.20
N SER A 154 -10.39 -4.51 15.10
CA SER A 154 -9.66 -3.42 15.77
C SER A 154 -8.55 -3.95 16.70
N GLN A 155 -8.81 -5.05 17.43
CA GLN A 155 -7.79 -5.72 18.23
C GLN A 155 -6.67 -6.29 17.34
N LYS A 156 -7.02 -6.86 16.18
CA LYS A 156 -6.03 -7.34 15.21
C LYS A 156 -5.20 -6.19 14.64
N ALA A 157 -5.84 -5.06 14.30
CA ALA A 157 -5.15 -3.87 13.81
C ALA A 157 -4.14 -3.34 14.83
N LYS A 158 -4.51 -3.26 16.12
CA LYS A 158 -3.58 -2.90 17.20
C LYS A 158 -2.39 -3.86 17.25
N LEU A 159 -2.65 -5.17 17.28
CA LEU A 159 -1.58 -6.17 17.28
C LEU A 159 -0.65 -6.03 16.06
N ILE A 160 -1.19 -5.74 14.88
CA ILE A 160 -0.39 -5.52 13.67
C ILE A 160 0.56 -4.34 13.87
N ARG A 161 0.06 -3.21 14.39
CA ARG A 161 0.89 -2.03 14.67
C ARG A 161 2.00 -2.36 15.65
N ASP A 162 1.67 -3.01 16.76
CA ASP A 162 2.63 -3.42 17.79
C ASP A 162 3.71 -4.35 17.21
N LEU A 163 3.33 -5.29 16.33
CA LEU A 163 4.26 -6.25 15.73
C LEU A 163 5.26 -5.60 14.77
N ILE A 164 4.84 -4.59 14.02
CA ILE A 164 5.68 -3.97 13.00
C ILE A 164 6.31 -2.64 13.43
N GLY A 165 5.96 -2.14 14.62
CA GLY A 165 6.43 -0.86 15.14
C GLY A 165 5.83 0.33 14.38
N MET A 166 4.54 0.26 14.04
CA MET A 166 3.82 1.40 13.46
C MET A 166 3.44 2.37 14.59
N ASP A 167 3.71 3.67 14.39
CA ASP A 167 3.35 4.70 15.37
C ASP A 167 1.83 4.75 15.61
N ASP A 168 1.42 5.27 16.77
CA ASP A 168 0.02 5.27 17.21
C ASP A 168 -0.86 6.26 16.45
N TYR A 169 -0.28 7.34 15.92
CA TYR A 169 -1.03 8.47 15.37
C TYR A 169 -0.75 8.72 13.89
N TRP A 170 0.53 8.75 13.51
CA TRP A 170 0.94 8.96 12.12
C TRP A 170 2.35 8.47 11.93
N ASP A 171 2.56 7.74 10.84
CA ASP A 171 3.85 7.18 10.47
C ASP A 171 4.03 7.35 8.95
N PRO A 172 5.04 8.12 8.50
CA PRO A 172 5.25 8.37 7.08
C PRO A 172 5.51 7.07 6.31
N GLU A 173 6.05 6.03 6.96
CA GLU A 173 6.25 4.72 6.33
C GLU A 173 4.92 4.04 6.01
N TYR A 174 3.85 4.32 6.75
CA TYR A 174 2.52 3.72 6.55
C TYR A 174 1.46 4.71 6.05
N SER A 175 1.87 5.91 5.68
CA SER A 175 1.01 6.91 5.04
C SER A 175 0.98 6.76 3.52
N THR A 176 -0.19 7.00 2.92
CA THR A 176 -0.35 7.24 1.49
C THR A 176 0.41 8.48 1.09
N SER A 177 0.61 8.65 -0.20
CA SER A 177 1.43 9.75 -0.70
C SER A 177 0.73 11.09 -0.55
N TYR A 178 -0.60 11.10 -0.67
CA TYR A 178 -1.42 12.24 -0.29
C TYR A 178 -1.16 12.64 1.18
N MET A 179 -1.20 11.68 2.11
CA MET A 179 -1.00 11.95 3.54
C MET A 179 0.44 12.35 3.88
N ARG A 180 1.45 11.88 3.15
CA ARG A 180 2.84 12.34 3.31
C ARG A 180 3.02 13.78 2.83
N ASN A 181 2.43 14.14 1.70
CA ASN A 181 2.55 15.48 1.12
C ASN A 181 1.71 16.52 1.86
N LYS A 182 0.58 16.09 2.44
CA LYS A 182 -0.32 16.92 3.23
C LYS A 182 -0.21 16.52 4.70
N ASN A 183 1.03 16.47 5.22
CA ASN A 183 1.32 16.03 6.57
C ASN A 183 0.35 16.74 7.53
N PRO A 184 -0.57 16.00 8.18
CA PRO A 184 -1.59 16.59 9.04
C PRO A 184 -0.98 17.38 10.18
N PHE A 185 0.26 17.06 10.54
CA PHE A 185 0.98 17.66 11.65
C PHE A 185 1.96 18.76 11.23
N GLU A 186 2.06 19.11 9.94
CA GLU A 186 3.05 20.09 9.44
C GLU A 186 2.91 21.46 10.09
N LYS A 187 1.68 21.84 10.46
CA LYS A 187 1.40 23.12 11.14
C LYS A 187 1.48 23.05 12.66
N PHE A 188 1.65 21.86 13.23
CA PHE A 188 1.71 21.67 14.67
C PHE A 188 3.15 21.80 15.15
N CYS A 189 3.41 22.76 16.04
CA CYS A 189 4.72 22.89 16.69
C CYS A 189 4.63 22.42 18.15
N MET A 190 5.57 21.55 18.54
CA MET A 190 5.74 21.17 19.93
C MET A 190 6.62 22.18 20.64
N THR A 191 6.06 22.89 21.61
CA THR A 191 6.85 23.75 22.49
C THR A 191 7.32 22.97 23.72
N LYS A 192 8.30 23.52 24.44
CA LYS A 192 8.78 22.96 25.72
C LYS A 192 7.67 22.78 26.78
N ASN A 193 6.51 23.44 26.60
CA ASN A 193 5.38 23.42 27.52
C ASN A 193 4.15 22.66 27.00
N GLY A 194 4.26 21.96 25.86
CA GLY A 194 3.15 21.20 25.27
C GLY A 194 2.76 21.65 23.86
N PHE A 195 1.68 21.03 23.36
CA PHE A 195 1.14 21.18 22.01
C PHE A 195 0.50 22.57 21.78
N ILE A 196 0.76 23.15 20.62
CA ILE A 196 0.03 24.32 20.08
C ILE A 196 -0.66 23.91 18.77
N ILE A 197 -1.94 24.29 18.64
CA ILE A 197 -2.77 24.19 17.44
C ILE A 197 -2.57 25.43 16.58
#